data_AF-A0A8T4RB68-F1
#
_entry.id   AF-A0A8T4RB68-F1
#
_cell.length_a   1.000
_cell.length_b   1.000
_cell.length_c   1.000
_cell.angle_alpha   90.00
_cell.angle_beta   90.00
_cell.angle_gamma   90.00
#
_symmetry.space_group_name_H-M   'P 1'
#
loop_
_entity.id
_entity.type
_entity.pdbx_description
1 polymer ?
#
loop_
_entity_poly.entity_id
_entity_poly.type
_entity_poly.pdbx_seq_one_letter_code
_entity_poly.pdbx_strand_id
1 'polypeptide(L)'
;MELHKKGWIRLPDDKAVRECLSAKLVEYELRMADSRLNPATSSTPYKRRVLEALLNEGSVDTFALAAVLAAVQGKAFNLSNYANACCVINDYCATSGANLNQSSGFRGIDKTEE
;
A
#
# COMPACT_ATOMS: atom_id res chain seq x y z
N MET A 1 -14.44 -17.49 -8.13
CA MET A 1 -13.82 -16.22 -7.71
C MET A 1 -13.27 -16.43 -6.31
N GLU A 2 -12.01 -16.84 -6.19
CA GLU A 2 -11.38 -17.08 -4.88
C GLU A 2 -10.79 -15.77 -4.35
N LEU A 3 -11.62 -15.01 -3.62
CA LEU A 3 -11.16 -13.93 -2.73
C LEU A 3 -10.72 -14.55 -1.39
N HIS A 4 -9.77 -15.48 -1.42
CA HIS A 4 -9.21 -16.07 -0.21
C HIS A 4 -7.84 -15.46 0.10
N LYS A 5 -7.76 -14.88 1.30
CA LYS A 5 -6.55 -14.77 2.13
C LYS A 5 -5.54 -13.71 1.72
N LYS A 6 -5.74 -12.51 2.26
CA LYS A 6 -4.76 -11.90 3.17
C LYS A 6 -5.46 -10.73 3.87
N GLY A 7 -6.15 -11.03 4.97
CA GLY A 7 -6.59 -9.99 5.91
C GLY A 7 -5.41 -9.30 6.60
N TRP A 8 -4.19 -9.78 6.37
CA TRP A 8 -2.97 -9.27 6.96
C TRP A 8 -1.92 -9.02 5.88
N ILE A 9 -1.31 -7.85 5.94
CA ILE A 9 -0.08 -7.50 5.24
C ILE A 9 1.04 -7.52 6.27
N ARG A 10 2.20 -8.11 5.95
CA ARG A 10 3.36 -8.15 6.83
C ARG A 10 4.52 -7.43 6.17
N LEU A 11 5.25 -6.68 6.98
CA LEU A 11 6.45 -6.01 6.54
C LEU A 11 7.50 -7.08 6.23
N PRO A 12 8.14 -7.07 5.06
CA PRO A 12 9.19 -8.02 4.74
C PRO A 12 10.43 -7.77 5.61
N ASP A 13 11.16 -8.83 5.98
CA ASP A 13 12.43 -8.72 6.70
C ASP A 13 13.56 -8.15 5.85
N ASP A 14 13.44 -8.26 4.51
CA ASP A 14 14.40 -7.73 3.55
C ASP A 14 14.57 -6.21 3.70
N LYS A 15 15.80 -5.80 4.04
CA LYS A 15 16.13 -4.39 4.29
C LYS A 15 15.95 -3.53 3.04
N ALA A 16 16.34 -4.01 1.86
CA ALA A 16 16.23 -3.25 0.62
C ALA A 16 14.75 -3.01 0.25
N VAL A 17 13.90 -4.01 0.46
CA VAL A 17 12.45 -3.87 0.25
C VAL A 17 11.86 -2.88 1.25
N ARG A 18 12.27 -2.90 2.53
CA ARG A 18 11.82 -1.93 3.53
C ARG A 18 12.24 -0.49 3.22
N GLU A 19 13.47 -0.29 2.74
CA GLU A 19 13.96 1.02 2.29
C GLU A 19 13.13 1.54 1.10
N CYS A 20 12.82 0.66 0.15
CA CYS A 20 11.95 1.00 -0.99
C CYS A 20 10.50 1.31 -0.59
N LEU A 21 9.94 0.57 0.38
CA LEU A 21 8.64 0.87 0.98
C LEU A 21 8.65 2.24 1.67
N SER A 22 9.72 2.58 2.39
CA SER A 22 9.88 3.90 3.02
C SER A 22 9.95 5.01 1.98
N ALA A 23 10.69 4.81 0.88
CA ALA A 23 10.73 5.75 -0.24
C ALA A 23 9.36 5.93 -0.91
N LYS A 24 8.56 4.85 -1.04
CA LYS A 24 7.19 4.95 -1.55
C LYS A 24 6.26 5.72 -0.63
N LEU A 25 6.46 5.65 0.68
CA LEU A 25 5.68 6.47 1.61
C LEU A 25 5.91 7.95 1.32
N VAL A 26 7.17 8.37 1.18
CA VAL A 26 7.53 9.75 0.81
C VAL A 26 6.92 10.15 -0.53
N GLU A 27 6.97 9.27 -1.54
CA GLU A 27 6.33 9.51 -2.84
C GLU A 27 4.82 9.76 -2.69
N TYR A 28 4.14 8.99 -1.85
CA TYR A 28 2.71 9.19 -1.59
C TYR A 28 2.43 10.47 -0.82
N GLU A 29 3.29 10.87 0.11
CA GLU A 29 3.17 12.16 0.81
C GLU A 29 3.32 13.34 -0.15
N LEU A 30 4.30 13.29 -1.06
CA LEU A 30 4.48 14.30 -2.10
C LEU A 30 3.27 14.36 -3.04
N ARG A 31 2.71 13.21 -3.44
CA ARG A 31 1.48 13.17 -4.25
C ARG A 31 0.27 13.75 -3.53
N MET A 32 0.19 13.58 -2.21
CA MET A 32 -0.88 14.18 -1.40
C MET A 32 -0.77 15.71 -1.30
N ALA A 33 0.43 16.27 -1.50
CA ALA A 33 0.64 17.71 -1.60
C ALA A 33 0.32 18.28 -2.99
N ASP A 34 0.11 17.44 -4.01
CA ASP A 34 -0.28 17.87 -5.35
C ASP A 34 -1.76 18.26 -5.37
N SER A 35 -2.04 19.54 -5.64
CA SER A 35 -3.41 20.08 -5.71
C SER A 35 -4.26 19.50 -6.83
N ARG A 36 -3.65 18.79 -7.81
CA ARG A 36 -4.35 18.09 -8.89
C ARG A 36 -4.83 16.70 -8.47
N LEU A 37 -4.43 16.21 -7.29
CA LEU A 37 -4.89 14.93 -6.79
C LEU A 37 -6.37 15.03 -6.41
N ASN A 38 -7.23 14.31 -7.14
CA ASN A 38 -8.63 14.17 -6.75
C ASN A 38 -8.76 13.02 -5.71
N PRO A 39 -9.08 13.31 -4.43
CA PRO A 39 -9.17 12.27 -3.40
C PRO A 39 -10.31 11.28 -3.63
N ALA A 40 -11.36 11.68 -4.36
CA ALA A 40 -12.53 10.83 -4.61
C ALA A 40 -12.22 9.67 -5.55
N THR A 41 -11.30 9.85 -6.50
CA THR A 41 -10.93 8.83 -7.50
C THR A 41 -9.56 8.20 -7.23
N SER A 42 -8.78 8.78 -6.33
CA SER A 42 -7.43 8.32 -6.04
C SER A 42 -7.41 7.25 -4.94
N SER A 43 -6.60 6.21 -5.15
CA SER A 43 -6.22 5.25 -4.10
C SER A 43 -5.00 5.71 -3.29
N THR A 44 -4.34 6.81 -3.67
CA THR A 44 -3.14 7.33 -2.99
C THR A 44 -3.35 7.59 -1.50
N PRO A 45 -4.45 8.20 -1.03
CA PRO A 45 -4.66 8.41 0.40
C PRO A 45 -4.69 7.09 1.20
N TYR A 46 -5.32 6.05 0.65
CA TYR A 46 -5.39 4.74 1.27
C TYR A 46 -4.04 4.00 1.21
N LYS A 47 -3.31 4.08 0.09
CA LYS A 47 -1.96 3.51 -0.04
C LYS A 47 -1.01 4.08 0.99
N ARG A 48 -1.04 5.41 1.20
CA ARG A 48 -0.27 6.08 2.26
C ARG A 48 -0.61 5.50 3.63
N ARG A 49 -1.90 5.44 3.99
CA ARG A 49 -2.33 4.97 5.32
C ARG A 49 -1.98 3.51 5.60
N VAL A 50 -2.17 2.63 4.62
CA VAL A 50 -1.79 1.20 4.75
C VAL A 50 -0.28 1.07 4.90
N LEU A 51 0.49 1.81 4.12
CA LEU A 51 1.96 1.76 4.16
C LEU A 51 2.55 2.37 5.44
N GLU A 52 1.98 3.48 5.92
CA GLU A 52 2.31 4.11 7.21
C GLU A 52 2.09 3.13 8.37
N ALA A 53 0.90 2.52 8.44
CA ALA A 53 0.60 1.52 9.45
C ALA A 53 1.57 0.32 9.38
N LEU A 54 1.88 -0.15 8.17
CA LEU A 54 2.78 -1.29 7.96
C LEU A 54 4.21 -1.01 8.41
N LEU A 55 4.74 0.17 8.11
CA LEU A 55 6.10 0.55 8.51
C LEU A 55 6.22 0.80 10.02
N ASN A 56 5.14 1.28 10.67
CA ASN A 56 5.11 1.54 12.10
C ASN A 56 4.88 0.28 12.94
N GLU A 57 3.95 -0.58 12.53
CA GLU A 57 3.51 -1.74 13.31
C GLU A 57 4.16 -3.06 12.86
N GLY A 58 4.83 -3.07 11.71
CA GLY A 58 5.42 -4.27 11.11
C GLY A 58 4.39 -5.24 10.48
N SER A 59 3.10 -5.05 10.75
CA SER A 59 2.00 -5.77 10.11
C SER A 59 0.71 -4.96 10.19
N VAL A 60 -0.22 -5.21 9.26
CA VAL A 60 -1.50 -4.51 9.19
C VAL A 60 -2.62 -5.51 8.98
N ASP A 61 -3.60 -5.51 9.88
CA ASP A 61 -4.90 -6.11 9.62
C ASP A 61 -5.73 -5.17 8.73
N THR A 62 -5.96 -5.58 7.49
CA THR A 62 -6.67 -4.77 6.50
C THR A 62 -8.16 -4.62 6.84
N PHE A 63 -8.76 -5.55 7.58
CA PHE A 63 -10.16 -5.41 7.99
C PHE A 63 -10.28 -4.46 9.18
N ALA A 64 -9.39 -4.59 10.16
CA ALA A 64 -9.37 -3.67 11.31
C ALA A 64 -9.09 -2.24 10.86
N LEU A 65 -8.09 -2.05 9.99
CA LEU A 65 -7.77 -0.73 9.45
C LEU A 65 -8.90 -0.17 8.58
N ALA A 66 -9.58 -1.00 7.78
CA ALA A 66 -10.77 -0.56 7.05
C ALA A 66 -11.87 -0.06 7.99
N ALA A 67 -12.14 -0.77 9.08
CA ALA A 67 -13.14 -0.38 10.06
C ALA A 67 -12.79 0.97 10.73
N VAL A 68 -11.52 1.17 11.10
CA VAL A 68 -11.03 2.45 11.65
C VAL A 68 -11.21 3.58 10.64
N LEU A 69 -10.80 3.39 9.39
CA LEU A 69 -10.91 4.42 8.35
C LEU A 69 -12.37 4.72 8.00
N ALA A 70 -13.23 3.71 7.96
CA ALA A 70 -14.67 3.88 7.76
C ALA A 70 -15.32 4.65 8.90
N ALA A 71 -14.93 4.40 10.16
CA ALA A 71 -15.41 5.15 11.31
C ALA A 71 -14.99 6.63 11.27
N VAL A 72 -13.76 6.91 10.81
CA VAL A 72 -13.24 8.28 10.72
C VAL A 72 -13.81 9.06 9.52
N GLN A 73 -13.96 8.40 8.36
CA GLN A 73 -14.36 9.07 7.11
C GLN A 73 -15.86 8.98 6.81
N GLY A 74 -16.59 8.08 7.47
CA GLY A 74 -18.01 7.86 7.26
C GLY A 74 -18.35 7.62 5.80
N LYS A 75 -19.23 8.46 5.23
CA LYS A 75 -19.68 8.36 3.83
C LYS A 75 -18.59 8.61 2.79
N ALA A 76 -17.46 9.22 3.17
CA ALA A 76 -16.35 9.46 2.26
C ALA A 76 -15.43 8.24 2.08
N PHE A 77 -15.61 7.19 2.90
CA PHE A 77 -14.84 5.96 2.79
C PHE A 77 -15.20 5.21 1.50
N ASN A 78 -14.20 4.97 0.66
CA ASN A 78 -14.34 4.23 -0.58
C ASN A 78 -13.64 2.87 -0.46
N LEU A 79 -14.45 1.83 -0.24
CA LEU A 79 -13.96 0.46 -0.04
C LEU A 79 -13.17 -0.06 -1.25
N SER A 80 -13.59 0.26 -2.48
CA SER A 80 -12.89 -0.20 -3.69
C SER A 80 -11.48 0.40 -3.80
N ASN A 81 -11.35 1.71 -3.50
CA ASN A 81 -10.04 2.37 -3.49
C ASN A 81 -9.15 1.85 -2.36
N TYR A 82 -9.74 1.55 -1.19
CA TYR A 82 -9.05 0.93 -0.08
C TYR A 82 -8.56 -0.48 -0.42
N ALA A 83 -9.42 -1.34 -0.96
CA ALA A 83 -9.07 -2.70 -1.34
C ALA A 83 -7.95 -2.72 -2.39
N ASN A 84 -8.02 -1.85 -3.40
CA ASN A 84 -6.95 -1.68 -4.37
C ASN A 84 -5.63 -1.23 -3.73
N ALA A 85 -5.69 -0.33 -2.74
CA ALA A 85 -4.51 0.08 -1.99
C ALA A 85 -3.87 -1.10 -1.24
N CYS A 86 -4.66 -1.92 -0.55
CA CYS A 86 -4.18 -3.12 0.12
C CYS A 86 -3.52 -4.10 -0.87
N CYS A 87 -4.12 -4.34 -2.04
CA CYS A 87 -3.52 -5.19 -3.07
C CYS A 87 -2.16 -4.66 -3.53
N VAL A 88 -2.05 -3.36 -3.78
CA VAL A 88 -0.80 -2.72 -4.21
C VAL A 88 0.29 -2.84 -3.14
N ILE A 89 -0.01 -2.52 -1.87
CA ILE A 89 0.98 -2.61 -0.79
C ILE A 89 1.38 -4.07 -0.53
N ASN A 90 0.42 -5.00 -0.58
CA ASN A 90 0.73 -6.42 -0.45
C ASN A 90 1.64 -6.91 -1.59
N ASP A 91 1.44 -6.43 -2.83
CA ASP A 91 2.31 -6.80 -3.95
C ASP A 91 3.73 -6.22 -3.80
N TYR A 92 3.88 -4.98 -3.30
CA TYR A 92 5.21 -4.46 -2.95
C TYR A 92 5.92 -5.33 -1.92
N CYS A 93 5.19 -5.83 -0.91
CA CYS A 93 5.77 -6.67 0.13
C CYS A 93 6.10 -8.09 -0.36
N ALA A 94 5.28 -8.63 -1.26
CA ALA A 94 5.41 -10.02 -1.73
C ALA A 94 6.38 -10.16 -2.91
N THR A 95 6.32 -9.23 -3.86
CA THR A 95 7.00 -9.35 -5.16
C THR A 95 7.82 -8.12 -5.53
N SER A 96 8.01 -7.18 -4.61
CA SER A 96 8.65 -5.88 -4.90
C SER A 96 7.89 -5.06 -5.96
N GLY A 97 6.59 -5.33 -6.13
CA GLY A 97 5.73 -4.66 -7.10
C GLY A 97 5.87 -5.18 -8.53
N ALA A 98 6.40 -6.39 -8.71
CA ALA A 98 6.60 -7.00 -10.02
C ALA A 98 5.29 -7.29 -10.76
N ASN A 99 4.17 -7.44 -10.05
CA ASN A 99 2.85 -7.66 -10.65
C ASN A 99 2.07 -6.36 -10.89
N LEU A 100 2.64 -5.21 -10.51
CA LEU A 100 2.06 -3.91 -10.83
C LEU A 100 2.55 -3.49 -12.23
N ASN A 101 1.67 -2.85 -13.02
CA ASN A 101 2.05 -2.30 -14.32
C ASN A 101 3.40 -1.54 -14.24
N GLN A 102 4.25 -1.75 -15.27
CA GLN A 102 5.70 -1.46 -15.39
C GLN A 102 6.23 -0.10 -14.86
N SER A 103 5.38 0.85 -14.45
CA SER A 103 5.76 2.13 -13.87
C SER A 103 5.73 2.19 -12.34
N SER A 104 5.24 1.16 -11.65
CA SER A 104 4.99 1.22 -10.19
C SER A 104 5.92 0.37 -9.31
N GLY A 105 6.55 -0.69 -9.85
CA GLY A 105 7.46 -1.56 -9.09
C GLY A 105 8.78 -0.90 -8.65
N PHE A 106 9.50 -1.54 -7.72
CA PHE A 106 10.82 -1.08 -7.29
C PHE A 106 11.84 -1.33 -8.41
N ARG A 107 12.30 -0.27 -9.09
CA ARG A 107 13.36 -0.39 -10.10
C ARG A 107 14.67 -0.76 -9.40
N GLY A 108 15.29 -1.86 -9.81
CA GLY A 108 16.65 -2.20 -9.41
C GLY A 108 16.80 -3.10 -8.19
N ILE A 109 15.73 -3.65 -7.63
CA ILE A 109 15.85 -4.86 -6.80
C ILE A 109 15.92 -6.04 -7.75
N ASP A 110 17.09 -6.26 -8.34
CA ASP A 110 17.39 -7.48 -9.06
C ASP A 110 17.33 -8.60 -8.01
N LYS A 111 16.29 -9.44 -8.05
CA LYS A 111 16.36 -10.74 -7.40
C LYS A 111 17.28 -11.60 -8.26
N THR A 112 18.58 -11.31 -8.25
CA THR A 112 19.58 -12.28 -8.66
C THR A 112 19.64 -13.32 -7.56
N GLU A 113 18.72 -14.28 -7.61
CA GLU A 113 18.97 -15.59 -7.03
C GLU A 113 19.81 -16.36 -8.05
N GLU A 114 21.12 -16.42 -7.79
CA GLU A 114 21.95 -17.60 -8.10
C GLU A 114 22.97 -17.80 -6.97
#